data_AF-A0A640Y6A5-F1
#
_entry.id   AF-A0A640Y6A5-F1
#
_cell.length_a   1.000
_cell.length_b   1.000
_cell.length_c   1.000
_cell.angle_alpha   90.00
_cell.angle_beta   90.00
_cell.angle_gamma   90.00
#
_symmetry.space_group_name_H-M   'P 1'
#
loop_
_entity.id
_entity.type
_entity.pdbx_description
1 polymer ?
#
loop_
_entity_poly.entity_id
_entity_poly.type
_entity_poly.pdbx_seq_one_letter_code
_entity_poly.pdbx_strand_id
1 'polypeptide(L)' 'MHRRPPGSRRRVTAGPQTTPQHALEHLRRAVVAGELRPGDRIRQEEVASELGVSVASVREA' A
#
# COMPACT_ATOMS: atom_id res chain seq x y z
N MET A 1 30.79 -19.76 20.27
CA MET A 1 30.29 -18.43 20.70
C MET A 1 30.23 -17.45 19.52
N HIS A 2 29.48 -17.73 18.44
CA HIS A 2 29.38 -16.82 17.28
C HIS A 2 28.09 -15.98 17.38
N ARG A 3 28.25 -14.68 17.62
CA ARG A 3 27.14 -13.72 17.73
C ARG A 3 26.53 -13.48 16.35
N ARG A 4 25.21 -13.72 16.20
CA ARG A 4 24.43 -13.31 15.03
C ARG A 4 24.37 -11.77 14.96
N PRO A 5 24.60 -11.14 13.80
CA PRO A 5 24.39 -9.70 13.65
C PRO A 5 22.87 -9.37 13.65
N PRO A 6 22.45 -8.21 14.20
CA PRO A 6 21.06 -7.78 14.19
C PRO A 6 20.62 -7.41 12.77
N GLY A 7 19.47 -7.93 12.34
CA GLY A 7 18.88 -7.66 11.04
C GLY A 7 18.67 -6.17 10.80
N SER A 8 19.43 -5.62 9.87
CA SER A 8 19.24 -4.29 9.32
C SER A 8 17.85 -4.21 8.68
N ARG A 9 16.90 -3.57 9.37
CA ARG A 9 15.61 -3.17 8.78
C ARG A 9 15.92 -2.30 7.57
N ARG A 10 15.74 -2.88 6.39
CA ARG A 10 16.01 -2.23 5.11
C ARG A 10 15.09 -1.02 5.01
N ARG A 11 15.63 0.19 5.16
CA ARG A 11 14.92 1.42 4.84
C ARG A 11 14.75 1.44 3.33
N VAL A 12 13.55 1.12 2.86
CA VAL A 12 13.17 1.34 1.46
C VAL A 12 13.04 2.85 1.30
N THR A 13 14.07 3.50 0.74
CA THR A 13 13.93 4.83 0.17
C THR A 13 13.01 4.67 -1.04
N ALA A 14 11.76 5.07 -0.89
CA ALA A 14 10.78 4.98 -1.97
C ALA A 14 11.29 5.79 -3.16
N GLY A 15 11.55 5.12 -4.29
CA GLY A 15 11.75 5.78 -5.57
C GLY A 15 10.49 6.53 -6.02
N PRO A 16 10.50 7.15 -7.20
CA PRO A 16 9.31 7.81 -7.75
C PRO A 16 8.11 6.87 -7.67
N GLN A 17 7.05 7.28 -6.96
CA GLN A 17 5.86 6.47 -6.76
C GLN A 17 5.14 6.33 -8.10
N THR A 18 4.93 5.10 -8.56
CA THR A 18 4.09 4.85 -9.72
C THR A 18 2.64 4.71 -9.26
N THR A 19 1.70 4.80 -10.19
CA THR A 19 0.26 4.88 -9.91
C THR A 19 -0.26 3.73 -9.03
N PRO A 20 0.15 2.46 -9.23
CA PRO A 20 -0.19 1.36 -8.32
C PRO A 20 0.37 1.50 -6.90
N GLN A 21 1.61 1.96 -6.71
CA GLN A 21 2.17 2.14 -5.36
C GLN A 21 1.45 3.27 -4.61
N HIS A 22 0.94 4.27 -5.32
CA HIS A 22 0.10 5.30 -4.72
C HIS A 22 -1.22 4.70 -4.21
N ALA A 23 -1.87 3.85 -5.00
CA ALA A 23 -3.07 3.12 -4.58
C ALA A 23 -2.80 2.18 -3.39
N LEU A 24 -1.68 1.45 -3.39
CA LEU A 24 -1.27 0.59 -2.28
C LEU A 24 -1.04 1.38 -0.99
N GLU A 25 -0.34 2.51 -1.07
CA GLU A 25 -0.09 3.36 0.11
C GLU A 25 -1.40 3.92 0.68
N HIS A 26 -2.34 4.31 -0.18
CA HIS A 26 -3.67 4.73 0.25
C HIS A 26 -4.43 3.59 0.97
N LEU A 27 -4.53 2.40 0.36
CA LEU A 27 -5.20 1.26 0.96
C LEU A 27 -4.57 0.85 2.29
N ARG A 28 -3.23 0.89 2.38
CA ARG A 28 -2.51 0.61 3.61
C ARG A 28 -2.87 1.60 4.72
N ARG A 29 -2.97 2.90 4.40
CA ARG A 29 -3.38 3.92 5.36
C ARG A 29 -4.80 3.70 5.84
N ALA A 30 -5.73 3.43 4.94
CA ALA A 30 -7.13 3.16 5.28
C ALA A 30 -7.26 1.96 6.24
N VAL A 31 -6.48 0.89 6.03
CA VAL A 31 -6.45 -0.27 6.95
C VAL A 31 -5.88 0.11 8.32
N VAL A 32 -4.76 0.85 8.36
CA VAL A 32 -4.14 1.27 9.62
C VAL A 32 -5.00 2.27 10.39
N ALA A 33 -5.73 3.14 9.67
CA ALA A 33 -6.70 4.08 10.22
C ALA A 33 -7.99 3.40 10.71
N GLY A 34 -8.24 2.14 10.30
CA GLY A 34 -9.44 1.39 10.63
C GLY A 34 -10.66 1.73 9.75
N GLU A 35 -10.46 2.50 8.68
CA GLU A 35 -11.48 2.79 7.67
C GLU A 35 -11.79 1.56 6.80
N LEU A 36 -10.78 0.70 6.59
CA LEU A 36 -10.94 -0.62 5.99
C LEU A 36 -10.55 -1.71 7.00
N ARG A 37 -11.38 -2.73 7.13
CA ARG A 37 -11.12 -3.89 8.00
C ARG A 37 -10.82 -5.13 7.15
N PRO A 38 -10.05 -6.10 7.68
CA PRO A 38 -9.86 -7.37 7.00
C PRO A 38 -11.20 -8.04 6.67
N GLY A 39 -11.41 -8.38 5.39
CA GLY A 39 -12.66 -8.95 4.89
C GLY A 39 -13.65 -7.93 4.33
N ASP A 40 -13.41 -6.63 4.51
CA ASP A 40 -14.21 -5.60 3.85
C ASP A 40 -14.01 -5.65 2.33
N ARG A 41 -15.10 -5.41 1.59
CA ARG A 41 -15.01 -5.25 0.14
C ARG A 41 -14.42 -3.88 -0.19
N ILE A 42 -13.34 -3.91 -0.97
CA ILE A 42 -12.77 -2.71 -1.58
C ILE A 42 -13.55 -2.40 -2.86
N ARG A 43 -14.14 -1.22 -2.96
CA ARG A 43 -14.80 -0.71 -4.17
C ARG A 43 -13.75 -0.05 -5.05
N GLN A 44 -13.18 -0.83 -5.97
CA GLN A 44 -12.01 -0.41 -6.75
C GLN A 44 -12.28 0.83 -7.61
N GLU A 45 -13.50 0.96 -8.13
CA GLU A 45 -13.92 2.11 -8.94
C GLU A 45 -13.96 3.40 -8.12
N GLU A 46 -14.45 3.33 -6.88
CA GLU A 46 -14.48 4.48 -5.96
C GLU A 46 -13.07 4.90 -5.57
N VAL A 47 -12.23 3.95 -5.15
CA VAL A 47 -10.82 4.20 -4.81
C VAL A 47 -10.06 4.79 -6.02
N ALA A 48 -10.30 4.26 -7.22
CA ALA A 48 -9.69 4.78 -8.44
C ALA A 48 -10.11 6.24 -8.72
N SER A 49 -11.40 6.54 -8.54
CA SER A 49 -11.93 7.90 -8.70
C SER A 49 -11.37 8.88 -7.67
N GLU A 50 -11.29 8.48 -6.40
CA GLU A 50 -10.75 9.32 -5.32
C GLU A 50 -9.27 9.64 -5.52
N LEU A 51 -8.49 8.68 -6.01
CA LEU A 51 -7.06 8.84 -6.27
C LEU A 51 -6.76 9.44 -7.65
N GLY A 52 -7.77 9.59 -8.52
CA GLY A 52 -7.59 10.07 -9.90
C GLY A 52 -6.77 9.11 -10.77
N VAL A 53 -6.88 7.80 -10.52
CA VAL A 53 -6.13 6.75 -11.21
C VAL A 53 -7.05 5.79 -11.97
N SER A 54 -6.47 4.91 -12.77
CA SER A 54 -7.23 3.83 -13.42
C SER A 54 -7.53 2.69 -12.45
N VAL A 55 -8.68 2.02 -12.62
CA VAL A 55 -9.06 0.82 -11.86
C VAL A 55 -7.99 -0.28 -11.95
N ALA A 56 -7.30 -0.40 -13.09
CA ALA A 56 -6.19 -1.34 -13.25
C ALA A 56 -5.08 -1.10 -12.22
N SER A 57 -4.71 0.16 -11.95
CA SER A 57 -3.69 0.49 -10.95
C SER A 57 -4.11 0.13 -9.53
N VAL A 58 -5.41 0.23 -9.21
CA VAL A 58 -5.96 -0.19 -7.91
C VAL A 58 -5.95 -1.72 -7.77
N ARG A 59 -6.11 -2.46 -8.86
CA ARG A 59 -6.04 -3.94 -8.86
C ARG A 59 -4.63 -4.48 -8.66
N GLU A 60 -3.63 -3.77 -9.16
CA GLU A 60 -2.21 -4.14 -9.03
C GLU A 60 -1.62 -3.82 -7.65
N ALA A 61 -2.32 -2.99 -6.88
CA ALA A 61 -1.90 -2.54 -5.56
C ALA A 61 -1.82 -3.67 -4.52
#